data_AF-A0A832CXE2-F1
#
_entry.id   AF-A0A832CXE2-F1
#
_cell.length_a   1.000
_cell.length_b   1.000
_cell.length_c   1.000
_cell.angle_alpha   90.00
_cell.angle_beta   90.00
_cell.angle_gamma   90.00
#
_symmetry.space_group_name_H-M   'P 1'
#
loop_
_entity.id
_entity.type
_entity.pdbx_description
1 polymer ?
#
loop_
_entity_poly.entity_id
_entity_poly.type
_entity_poly.pdbx_seq_one_letter_code
_entity_poly.pdbx_strand_id
1 'polypeptide(L)'
;MATAVIMTEAADNILVCVLFKSKKVFLNSLTISSFSSILQYMPITRSAKKKLRQDKKRQRYNLLVKKSVKSALKSFKKNPSVDLLPKVFSLLDKSAKKNIFHPNKVARLKSNLSKLITEKTNTAKTTNKPLKAKKRKETADKSS
;
A
#
# COMPACT_ATOMS: atom_id res chain seq x y z
N MET A 1 25.39 29.24 19.33
CA MET A 1 24.58 30.14 18.48
C MET A 1 25.09 30.03 17.05
N ALA A 2 24.46 29.18 16.25
CA ALA A 2 24.58 29.22 14.79
C ALA A 2 23.28 28.65 14.23
N THR A 3 22.46 29.55 13.73
CA THR A 3 21.11 29.38 13.21
C THR A 3 21.13 28.69 11.86
N ALA A 4 20.48 27.53 11.72
CA ALA A 4 20.25 26.88 10.44
C ALA A 4 19.02 27.52 9.76
N VAL A 5 19.27 28.34 8.74
CA VAL A 5 18.25 28.81 7.80
C VAL A 5 18.17 27.83 6.63
N ILE A 6 16.96 27.35 6.38
CA ILE A 6 16.54 26.45 5.31
C ILE A 6 16.49 27.24 3.99
N MET A 7 17.13 26.74 2.93
CA MET A 7 16.79 27.02 1.52
C MET A 7 17.04 25.71 0.72
N THR A 8 16.01 24.89 0.46
CA THR A 8 15.37 24.69 -0.86
C THR A 8 16.32 24.57 -2.07
N GLU A 9 16.50 23.34 -2.55
CA GLU A 9 16.69 22.93 -3.96
C GLU A 9 16.62 21.38 -3.96
N ALA A 10 15.63 20.73 -4.58
CA ALA A 10 15.52 20.39 -6.01
C ALA A 10 16.74 19.61 -6.54
N ALA A 11 16.46 18.42 -7.11
CA ALA A 11 17.34 17.49 -7.84
C ALA A 11 18.16 16.46 -7.02
N ASP A 12 17.66 15.22 -7.08
CA ASP A 12 18.38 13.97 -7.40
C ASP A 12 19.68 13.55 -6.68
N ASN A 13 19.56 12.36 -6.07
CA ASN A 13 20.59 11.34 -5.84
C ASN A 13 21.75 11.64 -4.88
N ILE A 14 21.52 11.24 -3.63
CA ILE A 14 22.52 10.91 -2.62
C ILE A 14 23.41 9.77 -3.14
N LEU A 15 24.62 10.10 -3.60
CA LEU A 15 25.74 9.16 -3.69
C LEU A 15 26.60 9.36 -2.43
N VAL A 16 26.45 8.46 -1.45
CA VAL A 16 27.48 8.29 -0.42
C VAL A 16 28.65 7.58 -1.09
N CYS A 17 29.76 8.29 -1.30
CA CYS A 17 31.04 7.66 -1.57
C CYS A 17 32.18 8.57 -1.09
N VAL A 18 32.40 8.57 0.23
CA VAL A 18 33.75 8.79 0.77
C VAL A 18 34.49 7.47 0.58
N LEU A 19 35.54 7.46 -0.25
CA LEU A 19 36.84 6.83 0.04
C LEU A 19 37.76 6.81 -1.22
N PHE A 20 38.83 7.60 -1.11
CA PHE A 20 40.23 7.20 -1.38
C PHE A 20 40.76 7.03 -2.83
N LYS A 21 41.40 8.11 -3.31
CA LYS A 21 42.74 8.25 -3.95
C LYS A 21 43.18 7.33 -5.13
N SER A 22 43.40 7.99 -6.28
CA SER A 22 44.46 7.77 -7.28
C SER A 22 44.43 6.54 -8.21
N LYS A 23 44.02 6.74 -9.48
CA LYS A 23 44.83 6.60 -10.72
C LYS A 23 43.91 6.57 -11.96
N LYS A 24 44.27 7.40 -12.94
CA LYS A 24 43.62 7.56 -14.23
C LYS A 24 43.95 6.35 -15.09
N VAL A 25 42.98 5.49 -15.41
CA VAL A 25 43.11 4.47 -16.45
C VAL A 25 41.92 4.57 -17.40
N PHE A 26 42.32 4.70 -18.65
CA PHE A 26 41.55 4.80 -19.87
C PHE A 26 40.65 3.58 -20.08
N LEU A 27 39.33 3.79 -20.11
CA LEU A 27 38.38 2.88 -20.73
C LEU A 27 37.40 3.71 -21.56
N ASN A 28 37.83 4.07 -22.76
CA ASN A 28 36.95 4.32 -23.89
C ASN A 28 36.74 2.97 -24.59
N SER A 29 35.56 2.35 -24.43
CA SER A 29 34.92 1.55 -25.47
C SER A 29 33.52 1.12 -25.02
N LEU A 30 32.54 1.40 -25.87
CA LEU A 30 31.15 0.96 -25.78
C LEU A 30 30.34 1.48 -24.57
N THR A 31 30.17 2.80 -24.49
CA THR A 31 28.81 3.27 -24.23
C THR A 31 27.98 2.94 -25.46
N ILE A 32 27.27 1.82 -25.41
CA ILE A 32 26.06 1.63 -26.20
C ILE A 32 25.10 2.69 -25.67
N SER A 33 25.31 3.91 -26.15
CA SER A 33 24.44 5.03 -26.00
C SER A 33 23.14 4.65 -26.69
N SER A 34 22.16 4.34 -25.85
CA SER A 34 20.93 5.12 -25.91
C SER A 34 20.14 5.04 -27.22
N PHE A 35 20.25 3.96 -27.99
CA PHE A 35 19.32 3.65 -29.09
C PHE A 35 18.48 2.39 -28.82
N SER A 36 18.50 1.91 -27.58
CA SER A 36 17.56 0.91 -27.05
C SER A 36 16.55 1.57 -26.09
N SER A 37 16.41 2.89 -26.16
CA SER A 37 15.22 3.54 -25.63
C SER A 37 14.04 3.07 -26.45
N ILE A 38 13.23 2.20 -25.85
CA ILE A 38 11.80 2.24 -26.07
C ILE A 38 11.47 1.93 -27.54
N LEU A 39 11.74 0.68 -27.97
CA LEU A 39 10.79 0.04 -28.88
C LEU A 39 9.49 -0.11 -28.09
N GLN A 40 8.81 1.01 -28.12
CA GLN A 40 7.45 1.27 -27.77
C GLN A 40 6.67 0.05 -28.24
N TYR A 41 6.26 -0.80 -27.29
CA TYR A 41 5.19 -1.75 -27.51
C TYR A 41 3.94 -0.90 -27.74
N MET A 42 3.86 -0.33 -28.95
CA MET A 42 2.78 0.52 -29.37
C MET A 42 1.59 -0.41 -29.57
N PRO A 43 0.45 -0.14 -28.93
CA PRO A 43 -0.78 -0.79 -29.36
C PRO A 43 -0.99 -0.49 -30.85
N ILE A 44 -0.91 -1.53 -31.69
CA ILE A 44 -0.95 -1.40 -33.14
C ILE A 44 -2.39 -1.14 -33.59
N THR A 45 -3.33 -1.91 -33.05
CA THR A 45 -4.75 -1.85 -33.40
C THR A 45 -5.46 -0.67 -32.74
N ARG A 46 -6.52 -0.18 -33.40
CA ARG A 46 -7.35 0.94 -32.90
C ARG A 46 -7.95 0.66 -31.51
N SER A 47 -8.37 -0.58 -31.26
CA SER A 47 -8.91 -1.03 -29.97
C SER A 47 -7.86 -1.01 -28.87
N ALA A 48 -6.65 -1.48 -29.15
CA ALA A 48 -5.54 -1.47 -28.19
C ALA A 48 -5.13 -0.02 -27.81
N LYS A 49 -5.09 0.91 -28.78
CA LYS A 49 -4.81 2.34 -28.51
C LYS A 49 -5.87 2.95 -27.60
N LYS A 50 -7.15 2.62 -27.82
CA LYS A 50 -8.28 3.06 -26.97
C LYS A 50 -8.17 2.50 -25.55
N LYS A 51 -7.87 1.21 -25.43
CA LYS A 51 -7.71 0.52 -24.15
C LYS A 51 -6.60 1.14 -23.30
N LEU A 52 -5.43 1.41 -23.90
CA LEU A 52 -4.32 2.08 -23.24
C LEU A 52 -4.70 3.45 -22.67
N ARG A 53 -5.47 4.26 -23.43
CA ARG A 53 -5.95 5.56 -22.93
C ARG A 53 -6.90 5.42 -21.74
N GLN A 54 -7.83 4.45 -21.81
CA GLN A 54 -8.77 4.18 -20.73
C GLN A 54 -8.07 3.66 -19.47
N ASP A 55 -7.12 2.75 -19.63
CA ASP A 55 -6.37 2.17 -18.53
C ASP A 55 -5.50 3.22 -17.84
N LYS A 56 -4.82 4.11 -18.59
CA LYS A 56 -4.10 5.25 -18.02
C LYS A 56 -5.01 6.16 -17.17
N LYS A 57 -6.24 6.43 -17.62
CA LYS A 57 -7.21 7.22 -16.84
C LYS A 57 -7.64 6.49 -15.56
N ARG A 58 -8.03 5.21 -15.68
CA ARG A 58 -8.46 4.37 -14.55
C ARG A 58 -7.33 4.15 -13.54
N GLN A 59 -6.11 3.92 -14.01
CA GLN A 59 -4.92 3.71 -13.19
C GLN A 59 -4.64 4.93 -12.30
N ARG A 60 -4.68 6.15 -12.86
CA ARG A 60 -4.48 7.38 -12.09
C ARG A 60 -5.49 7.49 -10.94
N TYR A 61 -6.78 7.34 -11.22
CA TYR A 61 -7.82 7.39 -10.18
C TYR A 61 -7.65 6.27 -9.13
N ASN A 62 -7.45 5.03 -9.58
CA ASN A 62 -7.29 3.87 -8.70
C ASN A 62 -6.06 4.02 -7.81
N LEU A 63 -4.96 4.60 -8.32
CA LEU A 63 -3.75 4.84 -7.55
C LEU A 63 -4.02 5.84 -6.42
N LEU A 64 -4.71 6.94 -6.68
CA LEU A 64 -5.05 7.95 -5.68
C LEU A 64 -5.88 7.35 -4.54
N VAL A 65 -6.94 6.60 -4.87
CA VAL A 65 -7.79 5.94 -3.86
C VAL A 65 -7.04 4.84 -3.10
N LYS A 66 -6.21 4.05 -3.78
CA LYS A 66 -5.37 3.04 -3.10
C LYS A 66 -4.37 3.70 -2.14
N LYS A 67 -3.79 4.83 -2.51
CA LYS A 67 -2.87 5.60 -1.66
C LYS A 67 -3.59 6.15 -0.43
N SER A 68 -4.77 6.74 -0.58
CA SER A 68 -5.55 7.27 0.55
C SER A 68 -6.00 6.18 1.53
N VAL A 69 -6.45 5.02 1.02
CA VAL A 69 -6.78 3.87 1.87
C VAL A 69 -5.54 3.34 2.60
N LYS A 70 -4.40 3.22 1.90
CA LYS A 70 -3.15 2.77 2.53
C LYS A 70 -2.66 3.73 3.60
N SER A 71 -2.74 5.04 3.41
CA SER A 71 -2.33 6.01 4.42
C SER A 71 -3.23 5.95 5.65
N ALA A 72 -4.55 5.90 5.47
CA ALA A 72 -5.51 5.76 6.56
C ALA A 72 -5.33 4.46 7.37
N LEU A 73 -5.06 3.34 6.69
CA LEU A 73 -4.75 2.08 7.36
C LEU A 73 -3.43 2.15 8.13
N LYS A 74 -2.39 2.80 7.58
CA LYS A 74 -1.11 2.99 8.26
C LYS A 74 -1.27 3.87 9.51
N SER A 75 -2.01 4.97 9.43
CA SER A 75 -2.24 5.86 10.57
C SER A 75 -3.01 5.16 11.69
N PHE A 76 -4.05 4.40 11.34
CA PHE A 76 -4.84 3.64 12.31
C PHE A 76 -4.01 2.53 12.99
N LYS A 77 -3.15 1.83 12.24
CA LYS A 77 -2.28 0.81 12.83
C LYS A 77 -1.28 1.38 13.84
N LYS A 78 -0.77 2.60 13.60
CA LYS A 78 0.13 3.29 14.55
C LYS A 78 -0.63 3.68 15.81
N ASN A 79 -1.75 4.38 15.64
CA ASN A 79 -2.56 4.91 16.73
C ASN A 79 -4.00 4.38 16.58
N PRO A 80 -4.31 3.20 17.13
CA PRO A 80 -5.67 2.68 17.09
C PRO A 80 -6.53 3.49 18.05
N SER A 81 -7.28 4.42 17.48
CA SER A 81 -8.27 5.26 18.18
C SER A 81 -9.68 4.89 17.72
N VAL A 82 -10.63 4.95 18.66
CA VAL A 82 -12.05 4.70 18.42
C VAL A 82 -12.62 5.72 17.43
N ASP A 83 -12.17 6.97 17.49
CA ASP A 83 -12.68 8.06 16.65
C ASP A 83 -12.22 7.93 15.18
N LEU A 84 -11.05 7.33 14.96
CA LEU A 84 -10.50 7.12 13.61
C LEU A 84 -11.14 5.93 12.90
N LEU A 85 -11.70 4.97 13.65
CA LEU A 85 -12.31 3.76 13.11
C LEU A 85 -13.44 4.03 12.10
N PRO A 86 -14.48 4.83 12.40
CA PRO A 86 -15.57 5.09 11.47
C PRO A 86 -15.08 5.78 10.18
N LYS A 87 -14.08 6.66 10.29
CA LYS A 87 -13.48 7.32 9.13
C LYS A 87 -12.81 6.31 8.20
N VAL A 88 -12.03 5.37 8.74
CA VAL A 88 -11.38 4.29 7.96
C VAL A 88 -12.42 3.37 7.31
N PHE A 89 -13.48 2.99 8.04
CA PHE A 89 -14.55 2.14 7.52
C PHE A 89 -15.30 2.81 6.37
N SER A 90 -15.65 4.09 6.52
CA SER A 90 -16.32 4.84 5.44
C SER A 90 -15.49 4.88 4.16
N LEU A 91 -14.16 5.02 4.28
CA LEU A 91 -13.24 5.06 3.14
C LEU A 91 -13.15 3.69 2.45
N LEU A 92 -13.09 2.61 3.25
CA LEU A 92 -13.11 1.24 2.75
C LEU A 92 -14.40 0.92 2.00
N ASP A 93 -15.55 1.31 2.54
CA ASP A 93 -16.85 1.03 1.89
C ASP A 93 -17.04 1.83 0.60
N LYS A 94 -16.61 3.10 0.59
CA LYS A 94 -16.58 3.90 -0.64
C LYS A 94 -15.72 3.24 -1.71
N SER A 95 -14.58 2.67 -1.33
CA SER A 95 -13.68 1.98 -2.25
C SER A 95 -14.23 0.63 -2.76
N ALA A 96 -15.04 -0.07 -1.95
CA ALA A 96 -15.77 -1.27 -2.36
C ALA A 96 -16.86 -0.93 -3.38
N LYS A 97 -17.68 0.11 -3.11
CA LYS A 97 -18.74 0.57 -4.02
C LYS A 97 -18.20 0.99 -5.39
N LYS A 98 -16.98 1.51 -5.44
CA LYS A 98 -16.29 1.88 -6.68
C LYS A 98 -15.53 0.71 -7.34
N ASN A 99 -15.68 -0.51 -6.83
CA ASN A 99 -15.03 -1.73 -7.33
C ASN A 99 -13.48 -1.64 -7.39
N ILE A 100 -12.87 -0.81 -6.54
CA ILE A 100 -11.41 -0.68 -6.46
C ILE A 100 -10.81 -1.80 -5.62
N PHE A 101 -11.54 -2.19 -4.57
CA PHE A 101 -11.27 -3.38 -3.78
C PHE A 101 -12.49 -4.29 -3.81
N HIS A 102 -12.25 -5.59 -3.91
CA HIS A 102 -13.30 -6.59 -3.85
C HIS A 102 -13.98 -6.59 -2.46
N PRO A 103 -15.31 -6.78 -2.34
CA PRO A 103 -16.05 -6.74 -1.08
C PRO A 103 -15.45 -7.67 0.00
N ASN A 104 -15.05 -8.90 -0.35
CA ASN A 104 -14.47 -9.82 0.64
C ASN A 104 -13.13 -9.30 1.18
N LYS A 105 -12.35 -8.58 0.37
CA LYS A 105 -11.12 -7.93 0.85
C LYS A 105 -11.43 -6.83 1.85
N VAL A 106 -12.47 -6.04 1.61
CA VAL A 106 -12.91 -5.00 2.55
C VAL A 106 -13.47 -5.60 3.83
N ALA A 107 -14.29 -6.65 3.75
CA ALA A 107 -14.81 -7.37 4.91
C ALA A 107 -13.68 -7.93 5.79
N ARG A 108 -12.66 -8.56 5.17
CA ARG A 108 -11.47 -9.04 5.88
C ARG A 108 -10.71 -7.91 6.58
N LEU A 109 -10.51 -6.77 5.90
CA LEU A 109 -9.84 -5.62 6.49
C LEU A 109 -10.62 -5.07 7.69
N LYS A 110 -11.95 -4.90 7.57
CA LYS A 110 -12.80 -4.46 8.68
C LYS A 110 -12.70 -5.37 9.90
N SER A 111 -12.87 -6.69 9.69
CA SER A 111 -12.72 -7.69 10.75
C SER A 111 -11.37 -7.59 11.46
N ASN A 112 -10.28 -7.45 10.71
CA ASN A 112 -8.95 -7.34 11.30
C ASN A 112 -8.78 -6.07 12.13
N LEU A 113 -9.30 -4.93 11.67
CA LEU A 113 -9.22 -3.66 12.42
C LEU A 113 -10.04 -3.70 13.70
N SER A 114 -11.23 -4.30 13.68
CA SER A 114 -12.07 -4.49 14.86
C SER A 114 -11.38 -5.36 15.92
N LYS A 115 -10.70 -6.43 15.49
CA LYS A 115 -9.93 -7.30 16.39
C LYS A 115 -8.80 -6.56 17.09
N LEU A 116 -8.07 -5.70 16.38
CA LEU A 116 -6.96 -4.93 16.97
C LEU A 116 -7.42 -4.01 18.11
N ILE A 117 -8.59 -3.38 18.00
CA ILE A 117 -9.16 -2.59 19.11
C ILE A 117 -9.57 -3.52 20.26
N THR A 118 -10.29 -4.60 19.93
CA THR A 118 -10.81 -5.55 20.92
C THR A 118 -9.69 -6.21 21.74
N GLU A 119 -8.58 -6.58 21.10
CA GLU A 119 -7.41 -7.14 21.77
C GLU A 119 -6.79 -6.13 22.74
N LYS A 120 -6.64 -4.86 22.34
CA LYS A 120 -6.13 -3.80 23.21
C LYS A 120 -7.04 -3.50 24.40
N THR A 121 -8.37 -3.60 24.22
CA THR A 121 -9.32 -3.40 25.32
C THR A 121 -9.43 -4.62 26.23
N ASN A 122 -9.19 -5.83 25.72
CA ASN A 122 -9.25 -7.07 26.49
C ASN A 122 -7.99 -7.30 27.35
N THR A 123 -6.80 -6.86 26.91
CA THR A 123 -5.60 -6.85 27.77
C THR A 123 -5.76 -6.02 29.05
N ALA A 124 -6.74 -5.12 29.10
CA ALA A 124 -7.10 -4.37 30.31
C ALA A 124 -8.20 -5.05 31.16
N LYS A 125 -8.86 -6.11 30.67
CA LYS A 125 -10.00 -6.79 31.33
C LYS A 125 -9.71 -8.23 31.79
N THR A 126 -8.59 -8.81 31.36
CA THR A 126 -8.14 -10.15 31.80
C THR A 126 -7.50 -10.11 33.19
N THR A 127 -8.27 -9.75 34.21
CA THR A 127 -7.99 -10.16 35.59
C THR A 127 -9.13 -10.95 36.21
N ASN A 128 -10.32 -11.01 35.59
CA ASN A 128 -11.43 -11.74 36.17
C ASN A 128 -12.24 -12.48 35.09
N LYS A 129 -12.29 -13.81 35.23
CA LYS A 129 -13.39 -14.74 34.86
C LYS A 129 -13.01 -15.86 33.87
N PRO A 130 -13.34 -17.13 34.19
CA PRO A 130 -12.68 -18.32 33.64
C PRO A 130 -13.22 -18.80 32.29
N LEU A 131 -12.37 -19.56 31.60
CA LEU A 131 -12.56 -20.18 30.29
C LEU A 131 -13.73 -21.18 30.31
N LYS A 132 -14.81 -20.88 29.57
CA LYS A 132 -15.90 -21.83 29.33
C LYS A 132 -15.62 -22.63 28.05
N ALA A 133 -15.32 -23.92 28.23
CA ALA A 133 -15.08 -24.89 27.17
C ALA A 133 -16.26 -24.97 26.18
N LYS A 134 -15.97 -24.83 24.88
CA LYS A 134 -16.98 -24.91 23.82
C LYS A 134 -16.91 -26.27 23.14
N LYS A 135 -17.96 -27.07 23.38
CA LYS A 135 -18.28 -28.38 22.79
C LYS A 135 -18.14 -28.34 21.26
N ARG A 136 -17.37 -29.27 20.68
CA ARG A 136 -17.22 -29.44 19.22
C ARG A 136 -18.57 -29.86 18.63
N LYS A 137 -19.02 -29.18 17.56
CA LYS A 137 -20.11 -29.68 16.70
C LYS A 137 -19.49 -30.62 15.67
N GLU A 138 -19.92 -31.87 15.70
CA GLU A 138 -19.61 -32.90 14.70
C GLU A 138 -20.13 -32.47 13.33
N THR A 139 -19.29 -32.64 12.32
CA THR A 139 -19.65 -32.48 10.91
C THR A 139 -20.40 -33.74 10.47
N ALA A 140 -21.69 -33.61 10.17
CA ALA A 140 -22.42 -34.64 9.47
C ALA A 140 -22.10 -34.53 7.97
N ASP A 141 -21.48 -35.57 7.42
CA ASP A 141 -21.37 -35.82 5.99
C ASP A 141 -22.77 -35.85 5.37
N LYS A 142 -22.92 -35.17 4.23
CA LYS A 142 -23.97 -35.49 3.25
C LYS A 142 -23.30 -35.72 1.90
N SER A 143 -23.04 -36.99 1.65
CA SER A 143 -22.96 -37.60 0.33
C SER A 143 -24.34 -37.59 -0.33
N SER A 144 -24.44 -36.92 -1.48
CA SER A 144 -25.24 -37.27 -2.68
C SER A 144 -25.21 -36.09 -3.64
#